data_AF-A0A7R9W9B2-F1
#
_entry.id   AF-A0A7R9W9B2-F1
#
_cell.length_a   1.000
_cell.length_b   1.000
_cell.length_c   1.000
_cell.angle_alpha   90.00
_cell.angle_beta   90.00
_cell.angle_gamma   90.00
#
_symmetry.space_group_name_H-M   'P 1'
#
loop_
_entity.id
_entity.type
_entity.pdbx_description
1 polymer ?
#
loop_
_entity_poly.entity_id
_entity_poly.type
_entity_poly.pdbx_seq_one_letter_code
_entity_poly.pdbx_strand_id
1 'polypeptide(L)'
;RLFLDGRSSVVHVTNNDGRLPVDDLIVWFVDECDSDVEGDNDVPLLRRVTNEMLFRLWQKVEVLLRAAYNGQLRCEQSGVGGFRPLHAAASAPHFPSLVLRLACMLFPDEVSSRDENGFTSLHVASSRRSCEAFADPDAETYAELVRWGSDREDESMIAFLSSLNPDSTQVFSNEGRLPLHLAIENGQSIADIQHLLSLSPHSLEATDMKTKLRPFMLAAVGEGTSLDSVHLLLLRNPELVRSGIERQLQ
;
A
#
# COMPACT_ATOMS: atom_id res chain seq x y z
N ARG A 1 8.47 -18.41 4.11
CA ARG A 1 8.63 -18.02 5.53
C ARG A 1 9.49 -16.77 5.62
N LEU A 2 8.89 -15.59 5.44
CA LEU A 2 9.41 -14.32 5.92
C LEU A 2 8.52 -13.96 7.11
N PHE A 3 8.96 -14.32 8.30
CA PHE A 3 8.26 -13.96 9.54
C PHE A 3 8.52 -12.48 9.80
N LEU A 4 7.54 -11.62 9.48
CA LEU A 4 7.40 -10.28 10.03
C LEU A 4 6.72 -10.37 11.40
N ASP A 5 7.27 -11.18 12.29
CA ASP A 5 6.77 -11.23 13.66
C ASP A 5 7.36 -10.02 14.41
N GLY A 6 6.52 -9.00 14.52
CA GLY A 6 6.83 -7.67 15.01
C GLY A 6 7.30 -7.69 16.46
N ARG A 7 8.62 -7.66 16.66
CA ARG A 7 9.16 -7.08 17.89
C ARG A 7 8.91 -5.58 17.83
N SER A 8 7.80 -5.17 18.47
CA SER A 8 7.24 -3.82 18.55
C SER A 8 8.28 -2.72 18.39
N SER A 9 8.41 -2.19 17.16
CA SER A 9 9.09 -0.92 16.95
C SER A 9 8.35 0.16 17.74
N VAL A 10 9.04 1.22 18.17
CA VAL A 10 8.47 2.33 18.97
C VAL A 10 7.22 2.92 18.30
N VAL A 11 7.13 2.84 16.97
CA VAL A 11 5.98 3.29 16.17
C VAL A 11 4.69 2.49 16.40
N HIS A 12 4.75 1.34 17.08
CA HIS A 12 3.59 0.51 17.42
C HIS A 12 3.15 0.65 18.89
N VAL A 13 3.85 1.48 19.68
CA VAL A 13 3.50 1.70 21.09
C VAL A 13 2.41 2.75 21.17
N THR A 14 1.24 2.38 21.67
CA THR A 14 0.14 3.33 21.86
C THR A 14 0.33 4.16 23.12
N ASN A 15 -0.19 5.39 23.10
CA ASN A 15 -0.30 6.22 24.30
C ASN A 15 -1.46 5.74 25.21
N ASN A 16 -1.74 6.47 26.28
CA ASN A 16 -2.82 6.13 27.23
C ASN A 16 -4.22 6.16 26.60
N ASP A 17 -4.38 6.88 25.50
CA ASP A 17 -5.63 7.00 24.74
C ASP A 17 -5.74 5.95 23.63
N GLY A 18 -4.74 5.04 23.51
CA GLY A 18 -4.72 4.00 22.49
C GLY A 18 -4.24 4.46 21.10
N ARG A 19 -3.75 5.69 20.96
CA ARG A 19 -3.24 6.26 19.70
C ARG A 19 -1.78 5.89 19.47
N LEU A 20 -1.39 5.60 18.21
CA LEU A 20 0.02 5.39 17.86
C LEU A 20 0.72 6.76 17.72
N PRO A 21 2.07 6.79 17.72
CA PRO A 21 2.81 8.04 17.60
C PRO A 21 2.54 8.80 16.29
N VAL A 22 2.15 8.08 15.23
CA VAL A 22 1.78 8.72 13.95
C VAL A 22 0.44 9.44 14.04
N ASP A 23 -0.46 8.99 14.91
CA ASP A 23 -1.81 9.56 15.03
C ASP A 23 -1.78 10.81 15.89
N ASP A 24 -1.03 10.79 16.99
CA ASP A 24 -0.73 11.99 17.76
C ASP A 24 -0.07 13.07 16.89
N LEU A 25 0.74 12.67 15.91
CA LEU A 25 1.36 13.59 14.96
C LEU A 25 0.32 14.21 14.01
N ILE A 26 -0.68 13.45 13.56
CA ILE A 26 -1.78 13.99 12.74
C ILE A 26 -2.66 14.92 13.57
N VAL A 27 -3.02 14.54 14.80
CA VAL A 27 -3.81 15.40 15.70
C VAL A 27 -3.08 16.72 15.94
N TRP A 28 -1.79 16.66 16.29
CA TRP A 28 -0.97 17.87 16.42
C TRP A 28 -0.98 18.73 15.14
N PHE A 29 -0.90 18.10 13.96
CA PHE A 29 -0.89 18.82 12.70
C PHE A 29 -2.23 19.52 12.42
N VAL A 30 -3.36 18.86 12.72
CA VAL A 30 -4.70 19.44 12.60
C VAL A 30 -4.84 20.62 13.57
N ASP A 31 -4.45 20.44 14.83
CA ASP A 31 -4.49 21.50 15.85
C ASP A 31 -3.66 22.73 15.44
N GLU A 32 -2.46 22.51 14.88
CA GLU A 32 -1.61 23.59 14.36
C GLU A 32 -2.32 24.33 13.21
N CYS A 33 -2.97 23.61 12.28
CA CYS A 33 -3.72 24.21 11.18
C CYS A 33 -4.92 25.06 11.64
N ASP A 34 -5.58 24.64 12.72
CA ASP A 34 -6.71 25.36 13.28
C ASP A 34 -6.28 26.59 14.10
N SER A 35 -5.08 26.54 14.70
CA SER A 35 -4.52 27.66 15.46
C SER A 35 -4.03 28.83 14.60
N ASP A 36 -3.57 28.55 13.36
CA ASP A 36 -2.95 29.55 12.47
C ASP A 36 -3.97 30.31 11.58
N VAL A 37 -5.25 29.93 11.58
CA VAL A 37 -6.24 30.49 10.65
C VAL A 37 -7.44 31.06 11.41
N GLU A 38 -7.45 32.38 11.61
CA GLU A 38 -8.68 33.13 11.91
C GLU A 38 -9.56 33.16 10.64
N GLY A 39 -10.31 32.09 10.36
CA GLY A 39 -11.09 32.00 9.12
C GLY A 39 -11.99 30.76 9.02
N ASP A 40 -13.04 30.92 8.23
CA ASP A 40 -14.19 30.02 8.01
C ASP A 40 -13.83 28.52 8.01
N ASN A 41 -14.38 27.76 8.97
CA ASN A 41 -14.15 26.32 9.13
C ASN A 41 -14.78 25.47 8.01
N ASP A 42 -15.47 26.10 7.06
CA ASP A 42 -16.13 25.44 5.93
C ASP A 42 -15.18 25.07 4.77
N VAL A 43 -13.90 25.48 4.80
CA VAL A 43 -12.91 25.12 3.77
C VAL A 43 -12.14 23.85 4.16
N PRO A 44 -12.06 22.81 3.28
CA PRO A 44 -11.34 21.58 3.56
C PRO A 44 -9.88 21.81 4.00
N LEU A 45 -9.41 21.06 5.01
CA LEU A 45 -8.09 21.23 5.64
C LEU A 45 -6.96 21.25 4.61
N LEU A 46 -6.98 20.33 3.64
CA LEU A 46 -5.95 20.26 2.59
C LEU A 46 -5.81 21.52 1.74
N ARG A 47 -6.84 22.38 1.67
CA ARG A 47 -6.77 23.66 0.94
C ARG A 47 -6.18 24.81 1.76
N ARG A 48 -6.15 24.67 3.09
CA ARG A 48 -5.62 25.68 4.04
C ARG A 48 -4.14 25.46 4.36
N VAL A 49 -3.66 24.24 4.15
CA VAL A 49 -2.31 23.82 4.47
C VAL A 49 -1.27 24.47 3.55
N THR A 50 -0.24 25.09 4.12
CA THR A 50 0.88 25.69 3.38
C THR A 50 2.02 24.68 3.12
N ASN A 51 2.87 24.94 2.13
CA ASN A 51 4.07 24.13 1.86
C ASN A 51 5.01 24.06 3.07
N GLU A 52 5.09 25.14 3.87
CA GLU A 52 5.94 25.17 5.07
C GLU A 52 5.41 24.20 6.14
N MET A 53 4.09 24.18 6.35
CA MET A 53 3.44 23.25 7.29
C MET A 53 3.64 21.80 6.84
N LEU A 54 3.49 21.52 5.54
CA LEU A 54 3.76 20.19 4.98
C LEU A 54 5.22 19.75 5.18
N PHE A 55 6.16 20.68 5.02
CA PHE A 55 7.57 20.38 5.23
C PHE A 55 7.87 20.05 6.70
N ARG A 56 7.31 20.83 7.65
CA ARG A 56 7.45 20.55 9.09
C ARG A 56 6.80 19.21 9.49
N LEU A 57 5.62 18.92 8.96
CA LEU A 57 4.96 17.63 9.14
C LEU A 57 5.85 16.50 8.60
N TRP A 58 6.35 16.65 7.38
CA TRP A 58 7.21 15.66 6.74
C TRP A 58 8.46 15.36 7.57
N GLN A 59 9.15 16.38 8.09
CA GLN A 59 10.34 16.17 8.94
C GLN A 59 10.05 15.27 10.14
N LYS A 60 8.88 15.39 10.76
CA LYS A 60 8.46 14.55 11.90
C LYS A 60 8.04 13.16 11.43
N VAL A 61 7.25 13.07 10.36
CA VAL A 61 6.81 11.81 9.74
C VAL A 61 8.01 10.98 9.30
N GLU A 62 9.04 11.60 8.72
CA GLU A 62 10.22 10.91 8.21
C GLU A 62 10.98 10.19 9.32
N VAL A 63 11.07 10.77 10.52
CA VAL A 63 11.69 10.11 11.68
C VAL A 63 10.91 8.84 12.06
N LEU A 64 9.58 8.93 12.08
CA LEU A 64 8.71 7.78 12.36
C LEU A 64 8.82 6.72 11.25
N LEU A 65 8.81 7.13 9.98
CA LEU A 65 8.99 6.23 8.84
C LEU A 65 10.35 5.53 8.91
N ARG A 66 11.44 6.23 9.20
CA ARG A 66 12.76 5.63 9.37
C ARG A 66 12.78 4.64 10.54
N ALA A 67 12.12 4.95 11.65
CA ALA A 67 12.02 4.04 12.79
C ALA A 67 11.18 2.78 12.47
N ALA A 68 10.09 2.94 11.72
CA ALA A 68 9.26 1.84 11.23
C ALA A 68 10.04 0.96 10.24
N TYR A 69 10.62 1.59 9.22
CA TYR A 69 11.30 0.95 8.09
C TYR A 69 12.58 0.22 8.53
N ASN A 70 13.40 0.82 9.39
CA ASN A 70 14.60 0.15 9.94
C ASN A 70 14.25 -0.96 10.94
N GLY A 71 13.10 -0.88 11.61
CA GLY A 71 12.57 -1.96 12.46
C GLY A 71 12.14 -3.19 11.65
N GLN A 72 11.67 -2.99 10.42
CA GLN A 72 11.25 -4.04 9.49
C GLN A 72 12.42 -4.67 8.71
N LEU A 73 13.53 -3.94 8.51
CA LEU A 73 14.70 -4.35 7.72
C LEU A 73 15.82 -5.08 8.48
N ARG A 74 15.59 -5.64 9.68
CA ARG A 74 16.59 -6.56 10.28
C ARG A 74 16.57 -7.93 9.60
N CYS A 75 16.82 -7.94 8.28
CA CYS A 75 17.34 -9.09 7.57
C CYS A 75 18.88 -9.05 7.76
N GLU A 76 19.43 -10.04 8.45
CA GLU A 76 20.83 -10.09 8.89
C GLU A 76 21.87 -10.26 7.77
N GLN A 77 21.58 -9.88 6.52
CA GLN A 77 22.56 -9.95 5.42
C GLN A 77 22.35 -8.78 4.44
N SER A 78 23.39 -7.94 4.31
CA SER A 78 23.54 -6.74 3.46
C SER A 78 22.95 -5.42 3.98
N GLY A 79 23.81 -4.62 4.63
CA GLY A 79 23.55 -3.23 5.02
C GLY A 79 23.62 -2.22 3.87
N VAL A 80 22.88 -2.43 2.77
CA VAL A 80 22.87 -1.49 1.63
C VAL A 80 21.48 -1.42 0.98
N GLY A 81 20.45 -1.06 1.76
CA GLY A 81 19.18 -0.59 1.21
C GLY A 81 19.05 0.91 1.46
N GLY A 82 18.89 1.72 0.41
CA GLY A 82 18.66 3.16 0.57
C GLY A 82 17.31 3.41 1.24
N PHE A 83 17.24 4.35 2.19
CA PHE A 83 15.94 4.82 2.67
C PHE A 83 15.21 5.54 1.53
N ARG A 84 14.08 4.96 1.10
CA ARG A 84 13.19 5.48 0.06
C ARG A 84 11.88 5.86 0.71
N PRO A 85 11.61 7.16 0.93
CA PRO A 85 10.44 7.56 1.69
C PRO A 85 9.13 7.06 1.10
N LEU A 86 9.02 6.95 -0.22
CA LEU A 86 7.80 6.46 -0.85
C LEU A 86 7.59 4.96 -0.59
N HIS A 87 8.65 4.14 -0.71
CA HIS A 87 8.58 2.71 -0.37
C HIS A 87 8.27 2.52 1.12
N ALA A 88 8.87 3.33 2.00
CA ALA A 88 8.60 3.26 3.44
C ALA A 88 7.15 3.66 3.79
N ALA A 89 6.63 4.73 3.20
CA ALA A 89 5.23 5.13 3.37
C ALA A 89 4.28 4.06 2.80
N ALA A 90 4.62 3.50 1.64
CA ALA A 90 3.86 2.42 1.02
C ALA A 90 3.91 1.11 1.83
N SER A 91 4.95 0.85 2.63
CA SER A 91 5.06 -0.37 3.45
C SER A 91 4.34 -0.27 4.79
N ALA A 92 4.04 0.94 5.26
CA ALA A 92 3.58 1.17 6.63
C ALA A 92 2.04 0.98 6.76
N PRO A 93 1.55 -0.12 7.38
CA PRO A 93 0.13 -0.45 7.44
C PRO A 93 -0.71 0.63 8.13
N HIS A 94 -0.23 1.12 9.28
CA HIS A 94 -0.96 2.04 10.15
C HIS A 94 -0.72 3.52 9.83
N PHE A 95 0.01 3.84 8.77
CA PHE A 95 0.27 5.23 8.46
C PHE A 95 -0.92 5.84 7.69
N PRO A 96 -1.35 7.06 8.05
CA PRO A 96 -2.40 7.83 7.37
C PRO A 96 -2.19 7.93 5.86
N SER A 97 -3.29 7.98 5.09
CA SER A 97 -3.24 8.19 3.63
C SER A 97 -2.47 9.46 3.25
N LEU A 98 -2.57 10.51 4.08
CA LEU A 98 -1.82 11.76 3.96
C LEU A 98 -0.30 11.53 3.86
N VAL A 99 0.26 10.59 4.61
CA VAL A 99 1.71 10.35 4.61
C VAL A 99 2.19 9.87 3.24
N LEU A 100 1.45 8.93 2.61
CA LEU A 100 1.78 8.48 1.27
C LEU A 100 1.62 9.59 0.23
N ARG A 101 0.53 10.36 0.32
CA ARG A 101 0.30 11.51 -0.57
C ARG A 101 1.43 12.53 -0.47
N LEU A 102 1.89 12.83 0.76
CA LEU A 102 3.03 13.72 0.99
C LEU A 102 4.32 13.18 0.40
N ALA A 103 4.60 11.88 0.60
CA ALA A 103 5.76 11.24 0.00
C ALA A 103 5.72 11.34 -1.54
N CYS A 104 4.57 11.13 -2.17
CA CYS A 104 4.41 11.32 -3.63
C CYS A 104 4.66 12.76 -4.08
N MET A 105 4.21 13.75 -3.31
CA MET A 105 4.40 15.17 -3.63
C MET A 105 5.86 15.61 -3.48
N LEU A 106 6.55 15.14 -2.44
CA LEU A 106 7.93 15.52 -2.15
C LEU A 106 8.97 14.72 -2.95
N PHE A 107 8.64 13.48 -3.32
CA PHE A 107 9.55 12.55 -4.00
C PHE A 107 8.88 11.94 -5.25
N PRO A 108 8.47 12.74 -6.24
CA PRO A 108 7.75 12.24 -7.42
C PRO A 108 8.58 11.25 -8.25
N ASP A 109 9.90 11.42 -8.28
CA ASP A 109 10.82 10.53 -9.00
C ASP A 109 10.86 9.10 -8.41
N GLU A 110 10.50 8.95 -7.14
CA GLU A 110 10.47 7.64 -6.49
C GLU A 110 9.28 6.76 -6.91
N VAL A 111 8.23 7.34 -7.49
CA VAL A 111 7.03 6.60 -7.92
C VAL A 111 7.38 5.52 -8.95
N SER A 112 8.33 5.80 -9.83
CA SER A 112 8.83 4.88 -10.85
C SER A 112 10.11 4.15 -10.44
N SER A 113 10.68 4.51 -9.29
CA SER A 113 11.95 3.96 -8.85
C SER A 113 11.80 2.55 -8.31
N ARG A 114 12.85 1.75 -8.51
CA ARG A 114 12.94 0.38 -8.01
C ARG A 114 13.92 0.33 -6.86
N ASP A 115 13.55 -0.40 -5.80
CA ASP A 115 14.45 -0.72 -4.70
C ASP A 115 15.47 -1.80 -5.12
N GLU A 116 16.29 -2.24 -4.16
CA GLU A 116 17.33 -3.24 -4.37
C GLU A 116 16.77 -4.63 -4.72
N ASN A 117 15.50 -4.90 -4.39
CA ASN A 117 14.77 -6.11 -4.77
C ASN A 117 14.01 -5.94 -6.10
N GLY A 118 14.18 -4.78 -6.76
CA GLY A 118 13.49 -4.46 -7.99
C GLY A 118 12.01 -4.10 -7.79
N PHE A 119 11.58 -3.84 -6.56
CA PHE A 119 10.22 -3.46 -6.22
C PHE A 119 9.99 -1.97 -6.46
N THR A 120 8.86 -1.64 -7.08
CA THR A 120 8.28 -0.29 -7.08
C THR A 120 7.47 -0.07 -5.80
N SER A 121 7.09 1.18 -5.52
CA SER A 121 6.15 1.49 -4.42
C SER A 121 4.84 0.69 -4.52
N LEU A 122 4.35 0.43 -5.73
CA LEU A 122 3.18 -0.42 -5.98
C LEU A 122 3.38 -1.87 -5.55
N HIS A 123 4.57 -2.45 -5.75
CA HIS A 123 4.88 -3.79 -5.26
C HIS A 123 4.82 -3.85 -3.74
N VAL A 124 5.38 -2.84 -3.09
CA VAL A 124 5.39 -2.73 -1.62
C VAL A 124 3.97 -2.60 -1.09
N ALA A 125 3.14 -1.73 -1.69
CA ALA A 125 1.73 -1.60 -1.34
C ALA A 125 0.96 -2.92 -1.53
N SER A 126 1.19 -3.61 -2.66
CA SER A 126 0.56 -4.90 -2.96
C SER A 126 1.01 -6.03 -2.02
N SER A 127 2.17 -5.89 -1.39
CA SER A 127 2.72 -6.88 -0.45
C SER A 127 2.17 -6.73 0.96
N ARG A 128 1.35 -5.70 1.22
CA ARG A 128 0.73 -5.52 2.54
C ARG A 128 -0.31 -6.60 2.76
N ARG A 129 -0.51 -6.97 4.02
CA ARG A 129 -1.78 -7.58 4.42
C ARG A 129 -2.78 -6.46 4.59
N SER A 130 -4.01 -6.68 4.15
CA SER A 130 -5.10 -5.73 4.41
C SER A 130 -5.19 -5.51 5.93
N CYS A 131 -4.83 -4.32 6.39
CA CYS A 131 -4.94 -3.96 7.80
C CYS A 131 -6.27 -3.24 8.00
N GLU A 132 -7.02 -3.66 9.02
CA GLU A 132 -8.21 -2.94 9.44
C GLU A 132 -7.82 -1.54 9.89
N ALA A 133 -8.61 -0.56 9.44
CA ALA A 133 -8.32 0.85 9.56
C ALA A 133 -8.24 1.31 11.02
N PHE A 134 -7.64 2.48 11.18
CA PHE A 134 -7.58 3.27 12.39
C PHE A 134 -8.93 3.33 13.12
N ALA A 135 -8.96 2.89 14.39
CA ALA A 135 -10.16 2.80 15.22
C ALA A 135 -10.25 3.96 16.23
N ASP A 136 -9.94 5.19 15.81
CA ASP A 136 -10.21 6.36 16.64
C ASP A 136 -11.66 6.85 16.38
N PRO A 137 -12.55 6.78 17.38
CA PRO A 137 -13.93 7.22 17.26
C PRO A 137 -14.08 8.73 16.99
N ASP A 138 -13.07 9.55 17.29
CA ASP A 138 -13.09 11.00 17.02
C ASP A 138 -12.56 11.36 15.61
N ALA A 139 -12.11 10.37 14.83
CA ALA A 139 -11.51 10.57 13.51
C ALA A 139 -12.52 10.91 12.40
N GLU A 140 -13.77 11.26 12.70
CA GLU A 140 -14.70 11.81 11.70
C GLU A 140 -14.19 13.16 11.17
N THR A 141 -13.60 14.00 12.03
CA THR A 141 -13.18 15.36 11.67
C THR A 141 -12.08 15.42 10.61
N TYR A 142 -11.22 14.39 10.52
CA TYR A 142 -10.11 14.34 9.56
C TYR A 142 -10.01 12.97 8.87
N ALA A 143 -11.16 12.30 8.68
CA ALA A 143 -11.23 11.00 8.02
C ALA A 143 -10.57 11.01 6.63
N GLU A 144 -10.70 12.12 5.88
CA GLU A 144 -10.07 12.32 4.57
C GLU A 144 -8.53 12.23 4.58
N LEU A 145 -7.89 12.64 5.68
CA LEU A 145 -6.43 12.64 5.84
C LEU A 145 -5.91 11.26 6.26
N VAL A 146 -6.72 10.50 6.98
CA VAL A 146 -6.30 9.27 7.65
C VAL A 146 -6.66 8.03 6.85
N ARG A 147 -7.87 7.98 6.30
CA ARG A 147 -8.44 6.76 5.72
C ARG A 147 -8.43 6.77 4.20
N TRP A 148 -8.15 5.61 3.63
CA TRP A 148 -8.46 5.30 2.23
C TRP A 148 -9.97 5.01 2.13
N GLY A 149 -10.65 5.57 1.14
CA GLY A 149 -12.07 5.27 0.87
C GLY A 149 -13.11 5.83 1.85
N SER A 150 -12.84 6.93 2.57
CA SER A 150 -13.80 7.48 3.55
C SER A 150 -15.14 7.93 2.93
N ASP A 151 -15.16 8.37 1.67
CA ASP A 151 -16.38 8.82 0.96
C ASP A 151 -16.48 8.32 -0.50
N ARG A 152 -15.47 7.57 -0.95
CA ARG A 152 -15.35 7.10 -2.35
C ARG A 152 -15.06 5.61 -2.32
N GLU A 153 -15.97 4.82 -2.86
CA GLU A 153 -15.95 3.35 -2.78
C GLU A 153 -14.71 2.69 -3.42
N ASP A 154 -13.87 3.45 -4.14
CA ASP A 154 -12.75 2.92 -4.95
C ASP A 154 -11.36 3.50 -4.63
N GLU A 155 -11.21 4.40 -3.64
CA GLU A 155 -9.91 5.04 -3.39
C GLU A 155 -9.04 4.23 -2.43
N SER A 156 -8.36 3.21 -2.96
CA SER A 156 -7.35 2.43 -2.24
C SER A 156 -5.93 2.96 -2.48
N MET A 157 -4.98 2.52 -1.63
CA MET A 157 -3.55 2.81 -1.84
C MET A 157 -3.03 2.27 -3.18
N ILE A 158 -3.47 1.07 -3.58
CA ILE A 158 -3.07 0.43 -4.84
C ILE A 158 -3.64 1.22 -6.02
N ALA A 159 -4.91 1.63 -5.95
CA ALA A 159 -5.54 2.47 -6.98
C ALA A 159 -4.85 3.83 -7.10
N PHE A 160 -4.53 4.47 -5.97
CA PHE A 160 -3.82 5.74 -5.94
C PHE A 160 -2.43 5.65 -6.58
N LEU A 161 -1.58 4.71 -6.15
CA LEU A 161 -0.23 4.55 -6.71
C LEU A 161 -0.26 4.14 -8.19
N SER A 162 -1.22 3.29 -8.57
CA SER A 162 -1.41 2.87 -9.96
C SER A 162 -1.88 4.02 -10.85
N SER A 163 -2.65 4.98 -10.31
CA SER A 163 -3.06 6.19 -11.05
C SER A 163 -1.88 7.13 -11.33
N LEU A 164 -0.86 7.15 -10.46
CA LEU A 164 0.34 7.97 -10.64
C LEU A 164 1.31 7.34 -11.64
N ASN A 165 1.41 6.01 -11.67
CA ASN A 165 2.25 5.29 -12.62
C ASN A 165 1.62 3.93 -13.02
N PRO A 166 0.77 3.91 -14.06
CA PRO A 166 0.13 2.68 -14.53
C PRO A 166 1.12 1.61 -15.02
N ASP A 167 2.26 2.03 -15.59
CA ASP A 167 3.28 1.11 -16.13
C ASP A 167 3.90 0.25 -15.04
N SER A 168 3.89 0.73 -13.79
CA SER A 168 4.40 -0.02 -12.63
C SER A 168 3.65 -1.34 -12.39
N THR A 169 2.41 -1.48 -12.89
CA THR A 169 1.61 -2.72 -12.83
C THR A 169 2.22 -3.86 -13.66
N GLN A 170 3.07 -3.54 -14.63
CA GLN A 170 3.70 -4.48 -15.57
C GLN A 170 5.17 -4.75 -15.24
N VAL A 171 5.74 -4.05 -14.26
CA VAL A 171 7.14 -4.22 -13.86
C VAL A 171 7.28 -5.49 -13.04
N PHE A 172 8.24 -6.34 -13.41
CA PHE A 172 8.62 -7.49 -12.60
C PHE A 172 9.62 -7.09 -11.52
N SER A 173 9.46 -7.64 -10.31
CA SER A 173 10.51 -7.65 -9.29
C SER A 173 11.72 -8.49 -9.70
N ASN A 174 12.81 -8.45 -8.92
CA ASN A 174 13.97 -9.32 -9.14
C ASN A 174 13.64 -10.82 -8.93
N GLU A 175 12.58 -11.13 -8.18
CA GLU A 175 12.02 -12.48 -8.06
C GLU A 175 11.13 -12.87 -9.26
N GLY A 176 10.98 -11.98 -10.26
CA GLY A 176 10.11 -12.19 -11.41
C GLY A 176 8.63 -12.20 -11.03
N ARG A 177 8.22 -11.35 -10.08
CA ARG A 177 6.83 -11.22 -9.62
C ARG A 177 6.28 -9.86 -9.99
N LEU A 178 5.07 -9.84 -10.56
CA LEU A 178 4.27 -8.62 -10.76
C LEU A 178 3.56 -8.18 -9.47
N PRO A 179 3.14 -6.91 -9.34
CA PRO A 179 2.30 -6.45 -8.22
C PRO A 179 1.05 -7.30 -8.02
N LEU A 180 0.41 -7.77 -9.10
CA LEU A 180 -0.76 -8.65 -9.03
C LEU A 180 -0.48 -9.94 -8.24
N HIS A 181 0.70 -10.56 -8.41
CA HIS A 181 1.05 -11.79 -7.68
C HIS A 181 1.14 -11.52 -6.18
N LEU A 182 1.73 -10.38 -5.81
CA LEU A 182 1.87 -9.96 -4.41
C LEU A 182 0.50 -9.63 -3.81
N ALA A 183 -0.35 -8.93 -4.55
CA ALA A 183 -1.70 -8.58 -4.11
C ALA A 183 -2.55 -9.84 -3.83
N ILE A 184 -2.48 -10.83 -4.73
CA ILE A 184 -3.19 -12.10 -4.57
C ILE A 184 -2.65 -12.90 -3.37
N GLU A 185 -1.32 -13.05 -3.28
CA GLU A 185 -0.70 -13.85 -2.22
C GLU A 185 -1.02 -13.28 -0.82
N ASN A 186 -1.04 -11.95 -0.70
CA ASN A 186 -1.27 -11.26 0.56
C ASN A 186 -2.75 -10.95 0.85
N GLY A 187 -3.68 -11.43 0.01
CA GLY A 187 -5.11 -11.29 0.24
C GLY A 187 -5.61 -9.85 0.16
N GLN A 188 -5.12 -9.07 -0.81
CA GLN A 188 -5.65 -7.75 -1.11
C GLN A 188 -7.13 -7.82 -1.54
N SER A 189 -7.82 -6.69 -1.46
CA SER A 189 -9.25 -6.64 -1.75
C SER A 189 -9.54 -7.03 -3.22
N ILE A 190 -10.75 -7.53 -3.46
CA ILE A 190 -11.21 -7.85 -4.81
C ILE A 190 -11.17 -6.59 -5.70
N ALA A 191 -11.50 -5.42 -5.15
CA ALA A 191 -11.44 -4.15 -5.85
C ALA A 191 -10.01 -3.84 -6.32
N ASP A 192 -9.00 -4.03 -5.46
CA ASP A 192 -7.59 -3.84 -5.82
C ASP A 192 -7.12 -4.81 -6.91
N ILE A 193 -7.51 -6.08 -6.80
CA ILE A 193 -7.20 -7.10 -7.80
C ILE A 193 -7.85 -6.74 -9.15
N GLN A 194 -9.12 -6.32 -9.15
CA GLN A 194 -9.82 -5.87 -10.34
C GLN A 194 -9.16 -4.63 -10.96
N HIS A 195 -8.75 -3.68 -10.12
CA HIS A 195 -8.06 -2.47 -10.55
C HIS A 195 -6.75 -2.80 -11.26
N LEU A 196 -5.88 -3.62 -10.64
CA LEU A 196 -4.63 -4.06 -11.25
C LEU A 196 -4.86 -4.81 -12.56
N LEU A 197 -5.88 -5.67 -12.64
CA LEU A 197 -6.23 -6.39 -13.86
C LEU A 197 -6.73 -5.49 -14.99
N SER A 198 -7.46 -4.42 -14.64
CA SER A 198 -7.94 -3.44 -15.64
C SER A 198 -6.80 -2.70 -16.32
N LEU A 199 -5.70 -2.45 -15.59
CA LEU A 199 -4.51 -1.76 -16.10
C LEU A 199 -3.54 -2.73 -16.80
N SER A 200 -3.49 -3.98 -16.36
CA SER A 200 -2.60 -5.00 -16.92
C SER A 200 -3.31 -6.35 -17.13
N PRO A 201 -4.11 -6.52 -18.20
CA PRO A 201 -4.80 -7.78 -18.47
C PRO A 201 -3.85 -8.96 -18.72
N HIS A 202 -2.69 -8.70 -19.35
CA HIS A 202 -1.68 -9.70 -19.67
C HIS A 202 -1.06 -10.36 -18.42
N SER A 203 -1.16 -9.70 -17.26
CA SER A 203 -0.68 -10.25 -15.99
C SER A 203 -1.39 -11.57 -15.60
N LEU A 204 -2.58 -11.85 -16.15
CA LEU A 204 -3.31 -13.13 -15.97
C LEU A 204 -2.57 -14.35 -16.54
N GLU A 205 -1.71 -14.14 -17.53
CA GLU A 205 -0.95 -15.20 -18.18
C GLU A 205 0.48 -15.30 -17.64
N ALA A 206 0.96 -14.23 -16.99
CA ALA A 206 2.27 -14.20 -16.39
C ALA A 206 2.38 -15.26 -15.29
N THR A 207 3.47 -16.02 -15.30
CA THR A 207 3.77 -16.97 -14.23
C THR A 207 4.67 -16.32 -13.21
N ASP A 208 4.34 -16.49 -11.93
CA ASP A 208 5.25 -16.16 -10.83
C ASP A 208 6.53 -16.99 -10.96
N MET A 209 7.68 -16.34 -11.16
CA MET A 209 8.94 -17.05 -11.37
C MET A 209 9.43 -17.80 -10.13
N LYS A 210 8.94 -17.47 -8.94
CA LYS A 210 9.27 -18.14 -7.68
C LYS A 210 8.48 -19.44 -7.51
N THR A 211 7.16 -19.38 -7.69
CA THR A 211 6.25 -20.52 -7.46
C THR A 211 5.95 -21.31 -8.73
N LYS A 212 6.24 -20.74 -9.90
CA LYS A 212 5.83 -21.22 -11.24
C LYS A 212 4.31 -21.30 -11.43
N LEU A 213 3.55 -20.64 -10.56
CA LEU A 213 2.10 -20.63 -10.59
C LEU A 213 1.58 -19.43 -11.39
N ARG A 214 0.42 -19.62 -12.03
CA ARG A 214 -0.38 -18.53 -12.62
C ARG A 214 -1.21 -17.84 -11.52
N PRO A 215 -1.71 -16.62 -11.74
CA PRO A 215 -2.44 -15.86 -10.73
C PRO A 215 -3.61 -16.62 -10.09
N PHE A 216 -4.43 -17.34 -10.87
CA PHE A 216 -5.55 -18.11 -10.31
C PHE A 216 -5.09 -19.30 -9.45
N MET A 217 -3.96 -19.93 -9.80
CA MET A 217 -3.37 -21.02 -9.02
C MET A 217 -2.77 -20.48 -7.72
N LEU A 218 -2.09 -19.33 -7.81
CA LEU A 218 -1.55 -18.63 -6.65
C LEU A 218 -2.68 -18.22 -5.69
N ALA A 219 -3.79 -17.72 -6.22
CA ALA A 219 -4.99 -17.37 -5.45
C ALA A 219 -5.61 -18.57 -4.74
N ALA A 220 -5.43 -19.79 -5.26
CA ALA A 220 -5.95 -21.02 -4.67
C ALA A 220 -5.03 -21.65 -3.61
N VAL A 221 -3.75 -21.25 -3.57
CA VAL A 221 -2.74 -21.82 -2.65
C VAL A 221 -2.26 -20.82 -1.60
N GLY A 222 -2.38 -19.51 -1.88
CA GLY A 222 -1.92 -18.45 -1.00
C GLY A 222 -2.64 -18.39 0.35
N GLU A 223 -2.01 -17.74 1.34
CA GLU A 223 -2.57 -17.56 2.68
C GLU A 223 -3.82 -16.66 2.67
N GLY A 224 -3.89 -15.70 1.73
CA GLY A 224 -5.07 -14.84 1.48
C GLY A 224 -6.11 -15.47 0.54
N THR A 225 -6.25 -16.80 0.57
CA THR A 225 -7.12 -17.56 -0.34
C THR A 225 -8.56 -17.05 -0.26
N SER A 226 -9.05 -16.43 -1.34
CA SER A 226 -10.45 -16.02 -1.48
C SER A 226 -11.06 -16.72 -2.68
N LEU A 227 -12.18 -17.42 -2.45
CA LEU A 227 -12.93 -18.07 -3.52
C LEU A 227 -13.37 -17.05 -4.56
N ASP A 228 -13.70 -15.82 -4.13
CA ASP A 228 -14.09 -14.73 -5.02
C ASP A 228 -12.92 -14.28 -5.89
N SER A 229 -11.70 -14.19 -5.33
CA SER A 229 -10.50 -13.87 -6.10
C SER A 229 -10.19 -14.96 -7.13
N VAL A 230 -10.29 -16.24 -6.77
CA VAL A 230 -10.12 -17.36 -7.72
C VAL A 230 -11.19 -17.31 -8.81
N HIS A 231 -12.46 -17.13 -8.44
CA HIS A 231 -13.58 -17.05 -9.36
C HIS A 231 -13.41 -15.88 -10.35
N LEU A 232 -13.05 -14.70 -9.84
CA LEU A 232 -12.78 -13.51 -10.65
C LEU A 232 -11.67 -13.77 -11.67
N LEU A 233 -10.55 -14.36 -11.25
CA LEU A 233 -9.40 -14.63 -12.12
C LEU A 233 -9.74 -15.64 -13.22
N LEU A 234 -10.53 -16.66 -12.90
CA LEU A 234 -11.03 -17.63 -13.89
C LEU A 234 -12.03 -16.98 -14.87
N LEU A 235 -12.94 -16.14 -14.36
CA LEU A 235 -13.91 -15.44 -15.18
C LEU A 235 -13.22 -14.49 -16.19
N ARG A 236 -12.12 -13.87 -15.78
CA ARG A 236 -11.31 -12.98 -16.63
C ARG A 236 -10.37 -13.72 -17.58
N ASN A 237 -10.19 -15.04 -17.43
CA ASN A 237 -9.38 -15.86 -18.33
C ASN A 237 -10.10 -17.15 -18.75
N PRO A 238 -11.13 -17.05 -19.61
CA PRO A 238 -11.95 -18.19 -20.03
C PRO A 238 -11.19 -19.24 -20.87
N GLU A 239 -10.08 -18.86 -21.52
CA GLU A 239 -9.26 -19.78 -22.33
C GLU A 239 -8.60 -20.87 -21.49
N LEU A 240 -8.29 -20.59 -20.22
CA LEU A 240 -7.79 -21.59 -19.28
C LEU A 240 -8.81 -22.72 -19.03
N VAL A 241 -10.09 -22.36 -18.97
CA VAL A 241 -11.17 -23.33 -18.77
C VAL A 241 -11.37 -24.16 -20.05
N ARG A 242 -11.36 -23.52 -21.22
CA ARG A 242 -11.52 -24.22 -22.52
C ARG A 242 -10.40 -25.21 -22.79
N SER A 243 -9.15 -24.79 -22.61
CA SER A 243 -7.98 -25.66 -22.84
C SER A 243 -7.91 -26.85 -21.86
N GLY A 244 -8.45 -26.71 -20.65
CA GLY A 244 -8.58 -27.81 -19.69
C GLY A 244 -9.64 -28.83 -20.09
N ILE A 245 -10.80 -28.36 -20.57
CA ILE A 245 -11.92 -29.22 -21.00
C ILE A 245 -11.57 -29.95 -22.30
N GLU A 246 -10.98 -29.27 -23.28
CA GLU A 246 -10.65 -29.85 -24.59
C GLU A 246 -9.59 -30.96 -24.50
N ARG A 247 -8.62 -30.85 -23.57
CA ARG A 247 -7.61 -31.90 -23.34
C ARG A 247 -8.15 -33.14 -22.64
N GLN A 248 -9.32 -33.07 -21.98
CA GLN A 248 -9.96 -34.25 -21.38
C GLN A 248 -10.84 -35.02 -22.38
N LEU A 249 -11.11 -34.44 -23.55
CA LEU A 249 -11.92 -35.04 -24.62
C LEU A 249 -11.09 -35.67 -25.75
N GLN A 250 -9.76 -35.66 -25.63
CA GLN A 250 -8.80 -36.35 -26.51
C GLN A 250 -8.12 -37.48 -25.76
#